data_AF-A0A947W3F2-F1
#
_entry.id   AF-A0A947W3F2-F1
#
_cell.length_a   1.000
_cell.length_b   1.000
_cell.length_c   1.000
_cell.angle_alpha   90.00
_cell.angle_beta   90.00
_cell.angle_gamma   90.00
#
_symmetry.space_group_name_H-M   'P 1'
#
loop_
_entity.id
_entity.type
_entity.pdbx_description
1 polymer ?
#
loop_
_entity_poly.entity_id
_entity_poly.type
_entity_poly.pdbx_seq_one_letter_code
_entity_poly.pdbx_strand_id
1 'polypeptide(L)'
;MCASLCDAVVEKNNSAQILEQIYKANLFIVPLDEYGKWYRYHKLFAELLWARIEKSDTCRLNQSHLRASLWFEKHQYADEAILHAMSGKDMDRVVDLMEKFGTDYLYRGKRKTVYRWLSLLPEALIKKSYHIQYRSCMGHLPGKNQFHISESKRAPERCGNAFFTT
;
A
#
# COMPACT_ATOMS: atom_id res chain seq x y z
N MET A 1 -7.97 7.58 3.13
CA MET A 1 -8.61 6.67 4.10
C MET A 1 -10.11 6.76 3.93
N CYS A 2 -10.82 5.64 3.98
CA CYS A 2 -12.28 5.61 3.99
C CYS A 2 -12.76 4.86 5.23
N ALA A 3 -14.01 5.09 5.63
CA ALA A 3 -14.58 4.48 6.84
C ALA A 3 -14.47 2.95 6.83
N SER A 4 -14.77 2.30 5.70
CA SER A 4 -14.73 0.84 5.58
C SER A 4 -13.32 0.25 5.73
N LEU A 5 -12.27 0.99 5.37
CA LEU A 5 -10.88 0.58 5.61
C LEU A 5 -10.53 0.73 7.09
N CYS A 6 -10.90 1.85 7.70
CA CYS A 6 -10.69 2.08 9.13
C CYS A 6 -11.41 1.03 9.99
N ASP A 7 -12.63 0.67 9.62
CA ASP A 7 -13.41 -0.38 10.26
C ASP A 7 -12.70 -1.74 10.18
N ALA A 8 -12.21 -2.10 8.99
CA ALA A 8 -11.45 -3.33 8.79
C ALA A 8 -10.14 -3.36 9.60
N VAL A 9 -9.44 -2.23 9.71
CA VAL A 9 -8.14 -2.13 10.38
C VAL A 9 -8.25 -1.97 11.89
N VAL A 10 -9.34 -1.42 12.41
CA VAL A 10 -9.56 -1.20 13.85
C VAL A 10 -10.50 -2.26 14.45
N GLU A 11 -11.11 -3.12 13.62
CA GLU A 11 -12.14 -4.09 14.02
C GLU A 11 -13.31 -3.43 14.74
N LYS A 12 -13.75 -2.29 14.20
CA LYS A 12 -14.93 -1.57 14.66
C LYS A 12 -15.83 -1.26 13.48
N ASN A 13 -17.07 -0.88 13.76
CA ASN A 13 -18.07 -0.56 12.73
C ASN A 13 -18.56 0.90 12.83
N ASN A 14 -17.84 1.74 13.56
CA ASN A 14 -18.21 3.13 13.84
C ASN A 14 -17.19 4.14 13.29
N SER A 15 -16.27 3.72 12.41
CA SER A 15 -15.24 4.62 11.89
C SER A 15 -15.83 5.76 11.06
N ALA A 16 -16.99 5.56 10.40
CA ALA A 16 -17.67 6.64 9.70
C ALA A 16 -18.07 7.78 10.64
N GLN A 17 -18.67 7.45 11.78
CA GLN A 17 -19.11 8.41 12.80
C GLN A 17 -17.91 9.08 13.48
N ILE A 18 -16.86 8.31 13.77
CA ILE A 18 -15.62 8.84 14.36
C ILE A 18 -14.93 9.80 13.37
N LEU A 19 -14.83 9.44 12.09
CA LEU A 19 -14.24 10.31 11.07
C LEU A 19 -15.04 11.60 10.91
N GLU A 20 -16.37 11.53 10.94
CA GLU A 20 -17.22 12.72 10.92
C GLU A 20 -17.01 13.62 12.15
N GLN A 21 -16.88 13.03 13.34
CA GLN A 21 -16.56 13.77 14.57
C GLN A 21 -15.19 14.44 14.49
N ILE A 22 -14.16 13.73 14.03
CA ILE A 22 -12.81 14.26 13.83
C ILE A 22 -12.82 15.40 12.81
N TYR A 23 -13.61 15.26 11.74
CA TYR A 23 -13.75 16.28 10.71
C TYR A 23 -14.42 17.54 11.27
N LYS A 24 -15.55 17.40 11.97
CA LYS A 24 -16.25 18.52 12.63
C LYS A 24 -15.40 19.21 13.70
N ALA A 25 -14.51 18.46 14.35
CA ALA A 25 -13.56 19.00 15.31
C ALA A 25 -12.33 19.67 14.67
N ASN A 26 -12.25 19.78 13.33
CA ASN A 26 -11.09 20.30 12.58
C ASN A 26 -9.76 19.61 12.94
N LEU A 27 -9.81 18.32 13.30
CA LEU A 27 -8.65 17.55 13.75
C LEU A 27 -7.82 17.02 12.56
N PHE A 28 -7.27 17.95 11.77
CA PHE A 28 -6.24 17.70 10.76
C PHE A 28 -6.56 16.64 9.71
N ILE A 29 -7.84 16.38 9.43
CA ILE A 29 -8.28 15.57 8.30
C ILE A 29 -8.93 16.44 7.23
N VAL A 30 -8.61 16.16 5.97
CA VAL A 30 -9.11 16.88 4.80
C VAL A 30 -9.91 15.90 3.94
N PRO A 31 -11.17 16.21 3.59
CA PRO A 31 -11.93 15.39 2.67
C PRO A 31 -11.28 15.44 1.28
N LEU A 32 -11.21 14.27 0.63
CA LEU A 32 -10.70 14.10 -0.73
C LEU A 32 -11.82 14.01 -1.77
N ASP A 33 -13.07 13.92 -1.31
CA ASP A 33 -14.25 13.84 -2.15
C ASP A 33 -15.38 14.72 -1.61
N GLU A 34 -16.27 15.14 -2.50
CA GLU A 34 -17.45 15.94 -2.15
C GLU A 34 -18.45 15.14 -1.29
N TYR A 35 -18.37 13.81 -1.33
CA TYR A 35 -19.24 12.90 -0.57
C TYR A 35 -18.70 12.54 0.83
N GLY A 36 -17.52 13.04 1.22
CA GLY A 36 -16.92 12.77 2.53
C GLY A 36 -16.69 11.28 2.81
N LYS A 37 -16.44 10.46 1.78
CA LYS A 37 -16.09 9.04 1.95
C LYS A 37 -14.60 8.84 2.07
N TRP A 38 -13.80 9.77 1.55
CA TRP A 38 -12.36 9.70 1.54
C TRP A 38 -11.76 10.88 2.30
N TYR A 39 -10.90 10.56 3.27
CA TYR A 39 -10.20 11.53 4.09
C TYR A 39 -8.68 11.35 3.95
N ARG A 40 -7.94 12.46 4.00
CA ARG A 40 -6.49 12.48 4.07
C ARG A 40 -6.08 13.12 5.41
N TYR A 41 -5.16 12.47 6.13
CA TYR A 41 -4.52 13.09 7.29
C TYR A 41 -3.53 14.16 6.82
N HIS A 42 -3.43 15.25 7.58
CA HIS A 42 -2.36 16.21 7.42
C HIS A 42 -1.01 15.55 7.74
N LYS A 43 -0.01 15.75 6.88
CA LYS A 43 1.30 15.07 6.94
C LYS A 43 1.96 15.17 8.31
N LEU A 44 2.04 16.38 8.89
CA LEU A 44 2.66 16.61 10.20
C LEU A 44 1.97 15.85 11.35
N PHE A 45 0.64 15.72 11.27
CA PHE A 45 -0.10 14.98 12.29
C PHE A 45 0.09 13.47 12.13
N ALA A 46 0.15 12.98 10.88
CA ALA A 46 0.49 11.59 10.60
C ALA A 46 1.90 11.23 11.12
N GLU A 47 2.90 12.09 10.92
CA GLU A 47 4.26 11.89 11.45
C GLU A 47 4.29 11.81 12.98
N LEU A 48 3.55 12.69 13.67
CA LEU A 48 3.39 12.64 15.13
C LEU A 48 2.72 11.34 15.61
N LEU A 49 1.66 10.90 14.90
CA LEU A 49 0.96 9.66 15.22
C LEU A 49 1.88 8.45 15.01
N TRP A 50 2.63 8.41 13.90
CA TRP A 50 3.62 7.37 13.63
C TRP A 50 4.67 7.28 14.73
N ALA A 51 5.24 8.42 15.16
CA ALA A 51 6.23 8.45 16.24
C ALA A 51 5.67 7.97 17.60
N ARG A 52 4.36 8.09 17.83
CA ARG A 52 3.70 7.52 19.03
C ARG A 52 3.43 6.03 18.86
N ILE A 53 3.07 5.62 17.67
CA ILE A 53 2.74 4.24 17.32
C ILE A 53 3.98 3.36 17.31
N GLU A 54 5.15 3.84 16.86
CA GLU A 54 6.40 3.09 16.92
C GLU A 54 6.85 2.75 18.35
N LYS A 55 6.37 3.52 19.34
CA LYS A 55 6.59 3.24 20.77
C LYS A 55 5.54 2.28 21.36
N SER A 56 4.56 1.86 20.56
CA SER A 56 3.47 0.98 20.96
C SER A 56 3.70 -0.46 20.50
N ASP A 57 2.80 -1.37 20.87
CA ASP A 57 2.90 -2.80 20.60
C ASP A 57 2.98 -3.13 19.09
N THR A 58 4.19 -3.46 18.64
CA THR A 58 4.51 -3.85 17.26
C THR A 58 3.65 -5.01 16.74
N CYS A 59 3.19 -5.90 17.62
CA CYS A 59 2.33 -7.02 17.22
C CYS A 59 0.98 -6.52 16.69
N ARG A 60 0.36 -5.56 17.39
CA ARG A 60 -0.91 -4.96 16.99
C ARG A 60 -0.79 -4.17 15.69
N LEU A 61 0.37 -3.59 15.42
CA LEU A 61 0.64 -2.90 14.16
C LEU A 61 0.76 -3.87 12.99
N ASN A 62 1.47 -4.97 13.16
CA ASN A 62 1.56 -5.99 12.13
C ASN A 62 0.18 -6.56 11.78
N GLN A 63 -0.67 -6.83 12.78
CA GLN A 63 -2.06 -7.27 12.57
C GLN A 63 -2.90 -6.21 11.85
N SER A 64 -2.69 -4.94 12.14
CA SER A 64 -3.37 -3.82 11.47
C SER A 64 -2.97 -3.74 9.99
N HIS A 65 -1.69 -3.92 9.69
CA HIS A 65 -1.18 -4.02 8.33
C HIS A 65 -1.71 -5.23 7.57
N LEU A 66 -1.82 -6.40 8.21
CA LEU A 66 -2.42 -7.59 7.62
C LEU A 66 -3.89 -7.34 7.21
N ARG A 67 -4.68 -6.75 8.11
CA ARG A 67 -6.09 -6.42 7.84
C ARG A 67 -6.23 -5.39 6.72
N ALA A 68 -5.36 -4.37 6.70
CA ALA A 68 -5.31 -3.42 5.59
C ALA A 68 -5.02 -4.15 4.26
N SER A 69 -4.02 -5.03 4.23
CA SER A 69 -3.66 -5.81 3.05
C SER A 69 -4.84 -6.65 2.52
N LEU A 70 -5.58 -7.33 3.40
CA LEU A 70 -6.79 -8.09 3.05
C LEU A 70 -7.87 -7.20 2.45
N TRP A 71 -8.08 -6.02 3.03
CA TRP A 71 -9.06 -5.07 2.52
C TRP A 71 -8.68 -4.58 1.12
N PHE A 72 -7.42 -4.19 0.90
CA PHE A 72 -6.95 -3.72 -0.42
C PHE A 72 -6.99 -4.82 -1.47
N GLU A 73 -6.66 -6.06 -1.12
CA GLU A 73 -6.79 -7.22 -2.01
C GLU A 73 -8.25 -7.38 -2.49
N LYS A 74 -9.22 -7.35 -1.56
CA LYS A 74 -10.64 -7.48 -1.88
C LYS A 74 -11.14 -6.38 -2.83
N HIS A 75 -10.53 -5.20 -2.76
CA HIS A 75 -10.87 -4.04 -3.59
C HIS A 75 -9.99 -3.91 -4.85
N GLN A 76 -9.19 -4.93 -5.19
CA GLN A 76 -8.34 -4.98 -6.39
C GLN A 76 -7.22 -3.92 -6.42
N TYR A 77 -6.81 -3.42 -5.25
CA TYR A 77 -5.69 -2.48 -5.10
C TYR A 77 -4.40 -3.25 -4.78
N ALA A 78 -3.79 -3.85 -5.79
CA ALA A 78 -2.66 -4.77 -5.63
C ALA A 78 -1.41 -4.11 -5.02
N ASP A 79 -1.14 -2.85 -5.39
CA ASP A 79 0.06 -2.12 -4.94
C ASP A 79 0.01 -1.87 -3.43
N GLU A 80 -1.11 -1.33 -2.96
CA GLU A 80 -1.39 -1.08 -1.55
C GLU A 80 -1.48 -2.37 -0.74
N ALA A 81 -2.07 -3.44 -1.31
CA ALA A 81 -2.15 -4.74 -0.65
C ALA A 81 -0.77 -5.34 -0.37
N ILE A 82 0.14 -5.28 -1.35
CA ILE A 82 1.51 -5.78 -1.24
C ILE A 82 2.32 -4.92 -0.26
N LEU A 83 2.25 -3.59 -0.37
CA LEU A 83 2.97 -2.69 0.53
C LEU A 83 2.56 -2.90 1.99
N HIS A 84 1.26 -3.07 2.27
CA HIS A 84 0.80 -3.36 3.63
C HIS A 84 1.20 -4.75 4.12
N ALA A 85 1.21 -5.78 3.26
CA ALA A 85 1.74 -7.09 3.66
C ALA A 85 3.23 -7.02 4.01
N MET A 86 4.03 -6.26 3.25
CA MET A 86 5.44 -6.00 3.55
C MET A 86 5.61 -5.24 4.88
N SER A 87 4.86 -4.17 5.11
CA SER A 87 4.90 -3.43 6.38
C SER A 87 4.47 -4.28 7.58
N GLY A 88 3.53 -5.22 7.38
CA GLY A 88 3.11 -6.19 8.39
C GLY A 88 4.09 -7.35 8.61
N LYS A 89 5.19 -7.41 7.86
CA LYS A 89 6.21 -8.48 7.88
C LYS A 89 5.66 -9.88 7.53
N ASP A 90 4.55 -9.95 6.80
CA ASP A 90 3.94 -11.19 6.34
C ASP A 90 4.43 -11.52 4.93
N MET A 91 5.57 -12.20 4.85
CA MET A 91 6.25 -12.44 3.57
C MET A 91 5.58 -13.52 2.73
N ASP A 92 4.91 -14.48 3.35
CA ASP A 92 4.16 -15.51 2.63
C ASP A 92 2.99 -14.86 1.88
N ARG A 93 2.25 -13.96 2.54
CA ARG A 93 1.20 -13.18 1.91
C ARG A 93 1.69 -12.27 0.78
N VAL A 94 2.89 -11.69 0.93
CA VAL A 94 3.48 -10.89 -0.15
C VAL A 94 3.69 -11.74 -1.40
N VAL A 95 4.20 -12.96 -1.25
CA VAL A 95 4.39 -13.92 -2.36
C VAL A 95 3.04 -14.24 -2.99
N ASP A 96 2.03 -14.60 -2.21
CA ASP A 96 0.69 -14.93 -2.71
C ASP A 96 0.07 -13.79 -3.53
N LEU A 97 0.17 -12.55 -3.02
CA LEU A 97 -0.35 -11.37 -3.71
C LEU A 97 0.41 -11.09 -5.01
N MET A 98 1.73 -11.27 -5.01
CA MET A 98 2.53 -11.11 -6.23
C MET A 98 2.22 -12.18 -7.26
N GLU A 99 1.99 -13.42 -6.86
CA GLU A 99 1.58 -14.49 -7.79
C GLU A 99 0.19 -14.21 -8.37
N LYS A 100 -0.74 -13.76 -7.51
CA LYS A 100 -2.12 -13.43 -7.89
C LYS A 100 -2.21 -12.26 -8.86
N PHE A 101 -1.52 -11.15 -8.58
CA PHE A 101 -1.65 -9.91 -9.35
C PHE A 101 -0.51 -9.68 -10.36
N GLY A 102 0.66 -10.26 -10.14
CA GLY A 102 1.87 -9.99 -10.93
C GLY A 102 1.69 -10.36 -12.40
N THR A 103 1.09 -11.51 -12.68
CA THR A 103 0.84 -11.99 -14.05
C THR A 103 -0.08 -11.04 -14.82
N ASP A 104 -1.21 -10.64 -14.23
CA ASP A 104 -2.15 -9.68 -14.84
C ASP A 104 -1.49 -8.31 -15.07
N TYR A 105 -0.71 -7.82 -14.10
CA TYR A 105 0.00 -6.55 -14.22
C TYR A 105 1.07 -6.58 -15.33
N LEU A 106 1.78 -7.71 -15.49
CA LEU A 106 2.73 -7.91 -16.60
C LEU A 106 2.01 -7.91 -17.95
N TYR A 107 0.90 -8.63 -18.08
CA TYR A 107 0.09 -8.64 -19.32
C TYR A 107 -0.46 -7.27 -19.68
N ARG A 108 -0.79 -6.45 -18.67
CA ARG A 108 -1.23 -5.05 -18.85
C ARG A 108 -0.08 -4.06 -19.09
N GLY A 109 1.15 -4.54 -19.27
CA GLY A 109 2.32 -3.70 -19.52
C GLY A 109 2.83 -2.92 -18.30
N LYS A 110 2.32 -3.18 -17.09
CA LYS A 110 2.73 -2.52 -15.84
C LYS A 110 4.03 -3.10 -15.26
N ARG A 111 5.01 -3.39 -16.13
CA ARG A 111 6.30 -4.01 -15.78
C ARG A 111 7.07 -3.21 -14.72
N LYS A 112 7.01 -1.88 -14.76
CA LYS A 112 7.66 -0.99 -13.78
C LYS A 112 7.14 -1.21 -12.36
N THR A 113 5.82 -1.40 -12.20
CA THR A 113 5.19 -1.64 -10.90
C THR A 113 5.63 -2.99 -10.33
N VAL A 114 5.62 -4.03 -11.17
CA VAL A 114 6.07 -5.37 -10.78
C VAL A 114 7.56 -5.37 -10.41
N TYR A 115 8.40 -4.67 -11.19
CA TYR A 115 9.82 -4.51 -10.86
C TYR A 115 10.03 -3.79 -9.52
N ARG A 116 9.25 -2.73 -9.24
CA ARG A 116 9.31 -2.04 -7.96
C ARG A 116 8.98 -2.98 -6.80
N TRP A 117 7.93 -3.79 -6.92
CA TRP A 117 7.59 -4.79 -5.91
C TRP A 117 8.74 -5.77 -5.66
N LEU A 118 9.35 -6.29 -6.72
CA LEU A 118 10.50 -7.20 -6.61
C LEU A 118 11.73 -6.54 -5.96
N SER A 119 11.97 -5.25 -6.22
CA SER A 119 13.09 -4.53 -5.61
C SER A 119 12.96 -4.31 -4.11
N LEU A 120 11.74 -4.44 -3.56
CA LEU A 120 11.47 -4.32 -2.12
C LEU A 120 11.62 -5.66 -1.36
N LEU A 121 11.79 -6.78 -2.08
CA LEU A 121 11.88 -8.11 -1.49
C LEU A 121 13.34 -8.52 -1.19
N PRO A 122 13.59 -9.20 -0.05
CA PRO A 122 14.85 -9.91 0.19
C PRO A 122 15.12 -10.97 -0.89
N GLU A 123 16.37 -11.06 -1.36
CA GLU A 123 16.76 -12.03 -2.41
C GLU A 123 16.42 -13.48 -2.08
N ALA A 124 16.41 -13.85 -0.79
CA ALA A 124 16.06 -15.19 -0.34
C ALA A 124 14.63 -15.60 -0.72
N LEU A 125 13.69 -14.64 -0.73
CA LEU A 125 12.28 -14.90 -1.08
C LEU A 125 12.08 -14.93 -2.59
N ILE A 126 12.82 -14.10 -3.32
CA ILE A 126 12.85 -14.11 -4.80
C ILE A 126 13.31 -15.48 -5.31
N LYS A 127 14.24 -16.14 -4.61
CA LYS A 127 14.74 -17.48 -4.95
C LYS A 127 13.76 -18.60 -4.57
N LYS A 128 12.99 -18.44 -3.49
CA LYS A 128 12.10 -19.47 -2.92
C LYS A 128 10.77 -19.58 -3.67
N SER A 129 10.23 -18.49 -4.21
CA SER A 129 9.01 -18.55 -5.01
C SER A 129 9.36 -18.82 -6.47
N TYR A 130 9.27 -20.10 -6.85
CA TYR A 130 9.63 -20.61 -8.17
C TYR A 130 8.78 -20.01 -9.31
N HIS A 131 7.63 -19.39 -9.02
CA HIS A 131 6.79 -18.69 -10.00
C HIS A 131 7.14 -17.22 -10.22
N ILE A 132 7.81 -16.57 -9.24
CA ILE A 132 8.37 -15.21 -9.40
C ILE A 132 9.64 -15.24 -10.27
N GLN A 133 10.19 -16.43 -10.55
CA GLN A 133 11.23 -16.66 -11.57
C GLN A 133 10.67 -16.53 -12.99
N TYR A 134 9.97 -15.44 -13.30
CA TYR A 134 9.71 -14.95 -14.66
C TYR A 134 11.01 -14.44 -15.30
N ARG A 135 12.03 -15.30 -15.30
CA ARG A 135 13.31 -15.16 -15.99
C ARG A 135 13.14 -14.99 -17.51
N SER A 136 11.93 -15.13 -18.05
CA SER A 136 11.67 -14.98 -19.49
C SER A 136 11.42 -13.54 -19.97
N CYS A 137 11.04 -12.58 -19.11
CA CYS A 137 10.99 -11.16 -19.52
C CYS A 137 12.37 -10.47 -19.48
N MET A 138 13.41 -11.19 -19.01
CA MET A 138 14.81 -10.76 -18.91
C MET A 138 15.60 -11.13 -20.19
N GLY A 139 15.07 -10.79 -21.36
CA GLY A 139 15.81 -10.87 -22.64
C GLY A 139 16.59 -9.60 -23.00
N HIS A 140 16.48 -8.53 -22.22
CA HIS A 140 17.26 -7.30 -22.44
C HIS A 140 17.25 -6.40 -21.19
N LEU A 141 18.38 -6.31 -20.49
CA LEU A 141 18.66 -5.20 -19.58
C LEU A 141 20.11 -4.76 -19.79
N PRO A 142 20.36 -3.69 -20.56
CA PRO A 142 21.61 -2.96 -20.41
C PRO A 142 21.50 -2.05 -19.18
N GLY A 143 22.59 -2.02 -18.41
CA GLY A 143 22.95 -0.86 -17.60
C GLY A 143 22.16 -0.67 -16.31
N LYS A 144 22.76 -1.15 -15.21
CA LYS A 144 22.70 -0.40 -13.95
C LYS A 144 23.18 1.03 -14.25
N ASN A 145 22.29 1.98 -14.47
CA ASN A 145 22.53 3.39 -14.19
C ASN A 145 21.27 4.22 -14.36
N GLN A 146 20.97 4.99 -13.31
CA GLN A 146 20.16 6.20 -13.33
C GLN A 146 18.79 6.10 -14.00
N PHE A 147 17.87 5.38 -13.36
CA PHE A 147 16.46 5.68 -13.56
C PHE A 147 16.03 6.71 -12.52
N HIS A 148 16.21 7.98 -12.90
CA HIS A 148 15.49 9.10 -12.33
C HIS A 148 14.02 8.69 -12.14
N ILE A 149 13.54 8.81 -10.90
CA ILE A 149 12.16 8.56 -10.49
C ILE A 149 11.28 9.55 -11.28
N SER A 150 10.90 9.18 -12.49
CA SER A 150 9.91 9.90 -13.27
C SER A 150 8.56 9.25 -13.02
N GLU A 151 7.70 10.04 -12.40
CA GLU A 151 6.35 9.72 -11.96
C GLU A 151 5.61 8.89 -13.02
N SER A 152 5.41 7.60 -12.72
CA SER A 152 4.51 6.75 -13.48
C SER A 152 3.11 7.33 -13.33
N LYS A 153 2.61 7.93 -14.42
CA LYS A 153 1.29 8.56 -14.55
C LYS A 153 0.23 7.78 -13.75
N ARG A 154 -0.20 8.42 -12.66
CA ARG A 154 -1.30 8.02 -11.76
C ARG A 154 -2.58 7.86 -12.58
N ALA A 155 -3.40 6.88 -12.20
CA ALA A 155 -4.78 6.80 -12.65
C ALA A 155 -5.48 8.17 -12.43
N PRO A 156 -6.42 8.57 -13.30
CA PRO A 156 -7.01 9.89 -13.20
C PRO A 156 -7.73 9.98 -11.85
N GLU A 157 -7.39 10.99 -11.05
CA GLU A 157 -8.33 11.58 -10.09
C GLU A 157 -8.88 10.65 -9.00
N ARG A 158 -8.18 9.54 -8.69
CA ARG A 158 -8.51 8.61 -7.62
C ARG A 158 -7.38 8.56 -6.60
N CYS A 159 -7.70 8.91 -5.36
CA CYS A 159 -6.77 9.08 -4.24
C CYS A 159 -5.72 10.17 -4.48
N GLY A 160 -6.09 11.40 -4.13
CA GLY A 160 -5.22 12.56 -4.14
C GLY A 160 -3.89 12.30 -3.44
N ASN A 161 -2.82 12.48 -4.23
CA ASN A 161 -1.43 12.71 -3.85
C ASN A 161 -1.19 12.93 -2.35
N ALA A 162 -0.54 11.98 -1.69
CA ALA A 162 0.50 12.21 -0.68
C ALA A 162 0.86 10.89 0.00
N PHE A 163 1.41 9.94 -0.76
CA PHE A 163 2.26 8.90 -0.19
C PHE A 163 3.49 8.84 -1.10
N PHE A 164 4.66 9.12 -0.52
CA PHE A 164 6.00 9.13 -1.11
C PHE A 164 6.43 10.35 -1.96
N THR A 165 6.84 11.41 -1.24
CA THR A 165 8.04 12.25 -1.48
C THR A 165 8.41 12.79 -0.09
N THR A 166 9.51 12.39 0.53
CA THR A 166 10.92 12.57 0.15
C THR A 166 11.74 11.37 0.61
#